data_AF-A0A6P0DW33-F1
#
_entry.id   AF-A0A6P0DW33-F1
#
_cell.length_a   1.000
_cell.length_b   1.000
_cell.length_c   1.000
_cell.angle_alpha   90.00
_cell.angle_beta   90.00
_cell.angle_gamma   90.00
#
_symmetry.space_group_name_H-M   'P 1'
#
loop_
_entity.id
_entity.type
_entity.pdbx_description
1 polymer ?
#
loop_
_entity_poly.entity_id
_entity_poly.type
_entity_poly.pdbx_seq_one_letter_code
_entity_poly.pdbx_strand_id
1 'polypeptide(L)'
;SLTAGPQTFETPLKAETTEDLHGVIDETFSLLAGHFDVAAVRAAGHRVVHGGDRFTSAVALNDAAIDAVDALTSLAPLHQPQALRFIRALRHLKPHLVQTASFDTAFHATQDDLVRRFAIPRALHDEGIKRYGFHGLS
;
A
#
# COMPACT_ATOMS: atom_id res chain seq x y z
N SER A 1 -17.30 -7.58 3.76
CA SER A 1 -18.21 -7.55 2.60
C SER A 1 -17.50 -7.90 1.30
N LEU A 2 -18.15 -8.70 0.47
CA LEU A 2 -17.80 -9.01 -0.93
C LEU A 2 -18.94 -8.46 -1.78
N THR A 3 -18.65 -7.68 -2.82
CA THR A 3 -19.69 -7.05 -3.66
C THR A 3 -19.57 -7.53 -5.11
N ALA A 4 -20.65 -8.08 -5.65
CA ALA A 4 -20.76 -8.52 -7.03
C ALA A 4 -21.96 -7.85 -7.70
N GLY A 5 -21.72 -6.77 -8.44
CA GLY A 5 -22.79 -5.92 -8.95
C GLY A 5 -23.61 -5.32 -7.79
N PRO A 6 -24.96 -5.46 -7.77
CA PRO A 6 -25.80 -4.95 -6.68
C PRO A 6 -25.81 -5.84 -5.43
N GLN A 7 -25.21 -7.03 -5.47
CA GLN A 7 -25.24 -7.99 -4.36
C GLN A 7 -24.07 -7.77 -3.42
N THR A 8 -24.33 -7.85 -2.11
CA THR A 8 -23.30 -7.83 -1.07
C THR A 8 -23.41 -9.08 -0.20
N PHE A 9 -22.29 -9.74 0.03
CA PHE A 9 -22.15 -10.92 0.86
C PHE A 9 -21.24 -10.61 2.04
N GLU A 10 -21.57 -11.13 3.22
CA GLU A 10 -20.69 -11.13 4.38
C GLU A 10 -20.26 -12.56 4.65
N THR A 11 -18.95 -12.81 4.66
CA THR A 11 -18.38 -14.11 4.98
C THR A 11 -17.22 -13.89 5.93
N PRO A 12 -17.28 -14.40 7.17
CA PRO A 12 -16.20 -14.26 8.11
C PRO A 12 -15.01 -15.12 7.67
N LEU A 13 -13.80 -14.57 7.81
CA LEU A 13 -12.56 -15.31 7.67
C LEU A 13 -12.33 -16.15 8.93
N LYS A 14 -11.82 -17.37 8.74
CA LYS A 14 -11.50 -18.31 9.81
C LYS A 14 -10.01 -18.33 10.13
N ALA A 15 -9.16 -17.97 9.17
CA ALA A 15 -7.72 -17.93 9.32
C ALA A 15 -7.33 -16.94 10.43
N GLU A 16 -6.42 -17.37 11.30
CA GLU A 16 -5.83 -16.48 12.28
C GLU A 16 -4.92 -15.44 11.59
N THR A 17 -4.94 -14.21 12.09
CA THR A 17 -4.08 -13.16 11.57
C THR A 17 -2.67 -13.31 12.12
N THR A 18 -1.77 -13.83 11.28
CA THR A 18 -0.33 -13.92 11.52
C THR A 18 0.41 -12.68 11.03
N GLU A 19 1.69 -12.56 11.39
CA GLU A 19 2.55 -11.47 10.91
C GLU A 19 2.66 -11.43 9.38
N ASP A 20 2.75 -12.60 8.73
CA ASP A 20 2.93 -12.73 7.28
C ASP A 20 1.63 -12.70 6.47
N LEU A 21 0.47 -12.72 7.13
CA LEU A 21 -0.87 -12.67 6.50
C LEU A 21 -1.15 -13.79 5.47
N HIS A 22 -0.31 -14.82 5.35
CA HIS A 22 -0.45 -15.80 4.27
C HIS A 22 -1.79 -16.53 4.34
N GLY A 23 -2.18 -17.04 5.52
CA GLY A 23 -3.44 -17.77 5.69
C GLY A 23 -4.67 -16.91 5.43
N VAL A 24 -4.66 -15.65 5.89
CA VAL A 24 -5.76 -14.70 5.68
C VAL A 24 -5.95 -14.37 4.21
N ILE A 25 -4.85 -14.12 3.48
CA ILE A 25 -4.93 -13.79 2.05
C ILE A 25 -5.32 -15.01 1.23
N ASP A 26 -4.77 -16.19 1.53
CA ASP A 26 -5.11 -17.44 0.84
C ASP A 26 -6.59 -17.80 1.01
N GLU A 27 -7.12 -17.69 2.24
CA GLU A 27 -8.54 -17.89 2.51
C GLU A 27 -9.40 -16.85 1.75
N THR A 28 -8.96 -15.60 1.72
CA THR A 28 -9.66 -14.53 0.97
C THR A 28 -9.74 -14.87 -0.53
N PHE A 29 -8.65 -15.32 -1.15
CA PHE A 29 -8.69 -15.77 -2.56
C PHE A 29 -9.56 -17.01 -2.74
N SER A 30 -9.52 -17.95 -1.81
CA SER A 30 -10.34 -19.16 -1.87
C SER A 30 -11.83 -18.84 -1.81
N LEU A 31 -12.24 -17.90 -0.96
CA LEU A 31 -13.61 -17.40 -0.91
C LEU A 31 -13.99 -16.65 -2.18
N LEU A 32 -13.11 -15.79 -2.70
CA LEU A 32 -13.33 -15.09 -3.96
C LEU A 32 -13.47 -16.05 -5.15
N ALA A 33 -12.74 -17.18 -5.15
CA ALA A 33 -12.80 -18.19 -6.21
C ALA A 33 -14.19 -18.84 -6.35
N GLY A 34 -15.00 -18.84 -5.29
CA GLY A 34 -16.39 -19.29 -5.34
C GLY A 34 -17.32 -18.37 -6.13
N HIS A 35 -16.89 -17.12 -6.38
CA HIS A 35 -17.71 -16.07 -7.02
C HIS A 35 -17.06 -15.46 -8.27
N PHE A 36 -15.74 -15.55 -8.40
CA PHE A 36 -14.95 -14.92 -9.45
C PHE A 36 -13.86 -15.85 -9.97
N ASP A 37 -13.49 -15.69 -11.24
CA ASP A 37 -12.30 -16.33 -11.79
C ASP A 37 -11.03 -15.67 -11.24
N VAL A 38 -10.54 -16.20 -10.12
CA VAL A 38 -9.30 -15.74 -9.48
C VAL A 38 -8.04 -16.01 -10.32
N ALA A 39 -8.11 -16.87 -11.34
CA ALA A 39 -7.02 -17.08 -12.28
C ALA A 39 -6.96 -15.98 -13.35
N ALA A 40 -8.07 -15.27 -13.59
CA ALA A 40 -8.11 -14.11 -14.49
C ALA A 40 -7.57 -12.82 -13.85
N VAL A 41 -7.25 -12.81 -12.55
CA VAL A 41 -6.70 -11.63 -11.87
C VAL A 41 -5.32 -11.29 -12.44
N ARG A 42 -5.19 -10.10 -13.03
CA ARG A 42 -3.97 -9.64 -13.71
C ARG A 42 -3.06 -8.79 -12.84
N ALA A 43 -3.63 -8.05 -11.89
CA ALA A 43 -2.87 -7.18 -11.01
C ALA A 43 -3.55 -6.98 -9.64
N ALA A 44 -2.76 -6.57 -8.65
CA ALA A 44 -3.23 -6.06 -7.36
C ALA A 44 -2.68 -4.66 -7.11
N GLY A 45 -3.57 -3.73 -6.75
CA GLY A 45 -3.20 -2.37 -6.37
C GLY A 45 -3.18 -2.21 -4.84
N HIS A 46 -2.10 -1.64 -4.33
CA HIS A 46 -1.92 -1.36 -2.91
C HIS A 46 -2.03 0.14 -2.65
N ARG A 47 -2.87 0.51 -1.69
CA ARG A 47 -2.91 1.87 -1.17
C ARG A 47 -1.88 2.00 -0.06
N VAL A 48 -0.91 2.88 -0.24
CA VAL A 48 0.17 3.14 0.71
C VAL A 48 0.04 4.57 1.22
N VAL A 49 0.18 4.76 2.53
CA VAL A 49 -0.02 6.11 3.12
C VAL A 49 1.09 7.06 2.68
N HIS A 50 2.36 6.67 2.80
CA HIS A 50 3.48 7.60 2.60
C HIS A 50 4.35 7.20 1.40
N GLY A 51 4.47 8.11 0.43
CA GLY A 51 5.38 8.00 -0.72
C GLY A 51 6.69 8.78 -0.57
N GLY A 52 6.80 9.62 0.46
CA GLY A 52 7.94 10.51 0.65
C GLY A 52 8.08 11.47 -0.52
N ASP A 53 9.31 11.93 -0.80
CA ASP A 53 9.60 12.66 -2.04
C ASP A 53 9.84 11.73 -3.23
N ARG A 54 10.06 10.44 -2.99
CA ARG A 54 10.44 9.48 -4.02
C ARG A 54 9.26 9.07 -4.89
N PHE A 55 8.09 8.86 -4.30
CA PHE A 55 6.94 8.34 -5.01
C PHE A 55 5.88 9.42 -5.21
N THR A 56 5.95 10.07 -6.37
CA THR A 56 5.05 11.16 -6.78
C THR A 56 3.94 10.68 -7.72
N SER A 57 3.86 9.38 -7.99
CA SER A 57 2.82 8.72 -8.79
C SER A 57 2.72 7.24 -8.41
N ALA A 58 1.75 6.53 -8.95
CA ALA A 58 1.65 5.09 -8.77
C ALA A 58 2.81 4.36 -9.47
N VAL A 59 3.35 3.32 -8.85
CA VAL A 59 4.50 2.56 -9.38
C VAL A 59 4.24 1.06 -9.39
N ALA A 60 4.85 0.35 -10.33
CA ALA A 60 4.94 -1.10 -10.26
C ALA A 60 5.91 -1.51 -9.13
N LEU A 61 5.55 -2.55 -8.39
CA LEU A 61 6.32 -3.05 -7.25
C LEU A 61 7.29 -4.16 -7.69
N ASN A 62 8.58 -3.82 -7.72
CA ASN A 62 9.71 -4.77 -7.76
C ASN A 62 10.45 -4.74 -6.41
N ASP A 63 11.52 -5.54 -6.25
CA ASP A 63 12.35 -5.56 -5.03
C ASP A 63 12.79 -4.16 -4.59
N ALA A 64 13.40 -3.41 -5.50
CA ALA A 64 13.92 -2.07 -5.20
C ALA A 64 12.83 -1.05 -4.83
N ALA A 65 11.63 -1.20 -5.39
CA ALA A 65 10.48 -0.38 -5.01
C ALA A 65 9.96 -0.78 -3.62
N ILE A 66 9.91 -2.07 -3.29
CA ILE A 66 9.49 -2.56 -1.97
C ILE A 66 10.46 -2.09 -0.89
N ASP A 67 11.76 -2.22 -1.10
CA ASP A 67 12.79 -1.74 -0.15
C ASP A 67 12.69 -0.23 0.07
N ALA A 68 12.38 0.51 -0.99
CA ALA A 68 12.18 1.94 -0.93
C ALA A 68 10.89 2.34 -0.20
N VAL A 69 9.82 1.55 -0.32
CA VAL A 69 8.60 1.72 0.48
C VAL A 69 8.89 1.42 1.95
N ASP A 70 9.74 0.43 2.25
CA ASP A 70 10.16 0.08 3.62
C ASP A 70 11.02 1.15 4.28
N ALA A 71 11.94 1.76 3.52
CA ALA A 71 12.75 2.87 4.01
C ALA A 71 11.91 4.09 4.47
N LEU A 72 10.66 4.21 4.01
CA LEU A 72 9.73 5.26 4.43
C LEU A 72 8.98 4.94 5.73
N THR A 73 9.25 3.79 6.36
CA THR A 73 8.61 3.39 7.63
C THR A 73 8.82 4.42 8.74
N SER A 74 9.95 5.13 8.77
CA SER A 74 10.20 6.22 9.73
C SER A 74 9.20 7.39 9.60
N LEU A 75 8.63 7.61 8.41
CA LEU A 75 7.66 8.68 8.14
C LEU A 75 6.21 8.26 8.48
N ALA A 76 5.91 6.97 8.49
CA ALA A 76 4.57 6.45 8.76
C ALA A 76 4.61 5.09 9.51
N PRO A 77 5.17 5.04 10.73
CA PRO A 77 5.49 3.77 11.41
C PRO A 77 4.26 2.92 11.75
N LEU A 78 3.08 3.53 11.86
CA LEU A 78 1.83 2.81 12.14
C LEU A 78 1.11 2.31 10.88
N HIS A 79 1.50 2.77 9.69
CA HIS A 79 0.79 2.47 8.44
C HIS A 79 1.66 1.73 7.43
N GLN A 80 2.91 2.14 7.28
CA GLN A 80 3.84 1.59 6.28
C GLN A 80 4.09 0.09 6.47
N PRO A 81 4.37 -0.40 7.71
CA PRO A 81 4.58 -1.84 7.93
C PRO A 81 3.35 -2.68 7.55
N GLN A 82 2.14 -2.16 7.78
CA GLN A 82 0.92 -2.87 7.41
C GLN A 82 0.79 -3.02 5.89
N ALA A 83 1.04 -1.96 5.12
CA ALA A 83 1.03 -2.03 3.66
C ALA A 83 2.08 -3.02 3.14
N LEU A 84 3.29 -3.01 3.70
CA LEU A 84 4.37 -3.92 3.33
C LEU A 84 4.04 -5.38 3.60
N ARG A 85 3.33 -5.69 4.70
CA ARG A 85 2.87 -7.06 4.99
C ARG A 85 1.97 -7.59 3.87
N PHE A 86 0.99 -6.83 3.41
CA PHE A 86 0.12 -7.26 2.29
C PHE A 86 0.89 -7.42 0.97
N ILE A 87 1.79 -6.49 0.65
CA ILE A 87 2.63 -6.56 -0.56
C ILE A 87 3.48 -7.83 -0.54
N ARG A 88 4.17 -8.09 0.57
CA ARG A 88 5.06 -9.26 0.74
C ARG A 88 4.26 -10.56 0.71
N ALA A 89 3.11 -10.62 1.37
CA ALA A 89 2.26 -11.79 1.40
C ALA A 89 1.70 -12.14 0.01
N LEU A 90 1.22 -11.15 -0.75
CA LEU A 90 0.79 -11.37 -2.14
C LEU A 90 1.94 -11.81 -3.03
N ARG A 91 3.14 -11.26 -2.80
CA ARG A 91 4.34 -11.63 -3.56
C ARG A 91 4.77 -13.07 -3.29
N HIS A 92 4.59 -13.55 -2.06
CA HIS A 92 4.82 -14.94 -1.70
C HIS A 92 3.78 -15.87 -2.33
N LEU A 93 2.49 -15.57 -2.17
CA LEU A 93 1.40 -16.45 -2.63
C LEU A 93 1.19 -16.43 -4.15
N LYS A 94 1.38 -15.28 -4.80
CA LYS A 94 1.18 -15.08 -6.25
C LYS A 94 2.37 -14.34 -6.87
N PRO A 95 3.54 -14.99 -7.01
CA PRO A 95 4.77 -14.33 -7.45
C PRO A 95 4.72 -13.74 -8.87
N HIS A 96 3.80 -14.23 -9.72
CA HIS A 96 3.61 -13.75 -11.09
C HIS A 96 2.55 -12.63 -11.20
N LEU A 97 1.83 -12.33 -10.12
CA LEU A 97 0.81 -11.29 -10.14
C LEU A 97 1.48 -9.91 -10.13
N VAL A 98 1.13 -9.06 -11.10
CA VAL A 98 1.62 -7.68 -11.13
C VAL A 98 1.08 -6.94 -9.91
N GLN A 99 1.95 -6.27 -9.17
CA GLN A 99 1.56 -5.45 -8.04
C GLN A 99 1.94 -4.00 -8.27
N THR A 100 1.06 -3.08 -7.90
CA THR A 100 1.32 -1.63 -7.96
C THR A 100 1.07 -0.99 -6.60
N ALA A 101 1.77 0.10 -6.29
CA ALA A 101 1.49 0.93 -5.13
C ALA A 101 1.06 2.33 -5.57
N SER A 102 -0.01 2.84 -4.95
CA SER A 102 -0.48 4.22 -5.07
C SER A 102 -0.36 4.89 -3.71
N PHE A 103 0.13 6.14 -3.67
CA PHE A 103 0.51 6.80 -2.44
C PHE A 103 -0.41 7.98 -2.12
N ASP A 104 -0.92 8.07 -0.88
CA ASP A 104 -1.81 9.16 -0.47
C ASP A 104 -1.11 10.54 -0.52
N THR A 105 0.22 10.56 -0.43
CA THR A 105 1.04 11.78 -0.54
C THR A 105 1.32 12.19 -1.99
N ALA A 106 1.14 11.31 -2.98
CA ALA A 106 1.62 11.53 -4.35
C ALA A 106 1.02 12.77 -5.01
N PHE A 107 -0.29 13.01 -4.82
CA PHE A 107 -0.99 14.17 -5.39
C PHE A 107 -0.41 15.51 -4.94
N HIS A 108 0.08 15.57 -3.71
CA HIS A 108 0.60 16.79 -3.09
C HIS A 108 2.08 17.04 -3.41
N ALA A 109 2.74 16.12 -4.10
CA ALA A 109 4.18 16.20 -4.39
C ALA A 109 4.55 17.39 -5.29
N THR A 110 3.59 17.98 -6.01
CA THR A 110 3.81 19.17 -6.83
C THR A 110 3.77 20.49 -6.05
N GLN A 111 3.52 20.45 -4.73
CA GLN A 111 3.60 21.65 -3.89
C GLN A 111 5.04 22.13 -3.77
N ASP A 112 5.24 23.45 -3.94
CA ASP A 112 6.55 24.09 -3.81
C ASP A 112 7.22 23.74 -2.48
N ASP A 113 8.54 23.57 -2.51
CA ASP A 113 9.32 23.21 -1.31
C ASP A 113 9.14 24.24 -0.18
N LEU A 114 9.04 25.53 -0.54
CA LEU A 114 8.75 26.60 0.41
C LEU A 114 7.42 26.40 1.15
N VAL A 115 6.38 25.89 0.46
CA VAL A 115 5.05 25.65 1.02
C VAL A 115 5.04 24.41 1.91
N ARG A 116 5.85 23.41 1.56
CA ARG A 116 5.99 22.17 2.33
C ARG A 116 6.83 22.35 3.59
N ARG A 117 7.70 23.36 3.64
CA ARG A 117 8.67 23.59 4.72
C ARG A 117 8.04 24.14 6.00
N PHE A 118 8.49 23.62 7.14
CA PHE A 118 8.20 24.19 8.47
C PHE A 118 9.30 25.15 8.94
N ALA A 119 8.96 26.03 9.89
CA ALA A 119 9.92 26.92 10.56
C ALA A 119 10.72 26.17 11.65
N ILE A 120 11.49 25.16 11.24
CA ILE A 120 12.30 24.28 12.10
C ILE A 120 13.78 24.31 11.69
N PRO A 121 14.71 23.82 12.54
CA PRO A 121 16.11 23.63 12.16
C PRO A 121 16.26 22.87 10.84
N ARG A 122 17.22 23.29 10.02
CA ARG A 122 17.47 22.70 8.70
C ARG A 122 17.75 21.19 8.77
N ALA A 123 18.52 20.74 9.76
CA ALA A 123 18.82 19.32 9.93
C ALA A 123 17.55 18.45 10.02
N LEU A 124 16.54 18.88 10.78
CA LEU A 124 15.27 18.17 10.90
C LEU A 124 14.47 18.14 9.59
N HIS A 125 14.52 19.23 8.82
CA HIS A 125 13.92 19.25 7.48
C HIS A 125 14.63 18.28 6.54
N ASP A 126 15.96 18.24 6.58
CA ASP A 126 16.78 17.37 5.74
C ASP A 126 16.63 15.88 6.14
N GLU A 127 16.24 15.60 7.37
CA GLU A 127 15.76 14.28 7.84
C GLU A 127 14.35 13.93 7.33
N GLY A 128 13.69 14.83 6.60
CA GLY A 128 12.39 14.59 5.96
C GLY A 128 11.18 15.15 6.72
N ILE A 129 11.39 15.94 7.78
CA ILE A 129 10.28 16.58 8.51
C ILE A 129 9.77 17.79 7.73
N LYS A 130 8.64 17.60 7.06
CA LYS A 130 7.93 18.62 6.27
C LYS A 130 6.49 18.20 6.02
N ARG A 131 5.71 19.09 5.41
CA ARG A 131 4.34 18.79 4.98
C ARG A 131 4.39 17.97 3.69
N TYR A 132 3.79 16.77 3.73
CA TYR A 132 3.54 15.95 2.54
C TYR A 132 2.11 16.06 2.04
N GLY A 133 1.12 16.17 2.93
CA GLY A 133 -0.31 16.10 2.58
C GLY A 133 -0.79 14.66 2.36
N PHE A 134 -2.07 14.39 2.62
CA PHE A 134 -2.68 13.06 2.50
C PHE A 134 -4.03 13.14 1.79
N HIS A 135 -4.71 12.00 1.60
CA HIS A 135 -5.97 11.90 0.85
C HIS A 135 -5.85 12.27 -0.63
N GLY A 136 -4.67 12.09 -1.24
CA GLY A 136 -4.46 12.35 -2.67
C GLY A 136 -5.12 11.34 -3.64
N LEU A 137 -5.71 10.26 -3.12
CA LEU A 137 -6.40 9.22 -3.90
C LEU A 137 -7.94 9.28 -3.78
N SER A 138 -8.46 10.33 -3.12
CA SER A 138 -9.90 10.53 -2.84
C SER A 138 -10.67 11.13 -4.00
#